data_AF-A0A554NAF3-F1
#
_entry.id   AF-A0A554NAF3-F1
#
_cell.length_a   1.000
_cell.length_b   1.000
_cell.length_c   1.000
_cell.angle_alpha   90.00
_cell.angle_beta   90.00
_cell.angle_gamma   90.00
#
_symmetry.space_group_name_H-M   'P 1'
#
loop_
_entity.id
_entity.type
_entity.pdbx_description
1 polymer ?
#
loop_
_entity_poly.entity_id
_entity_poly.type
_entity_poly.pdbx_seq_one_letter_code
_entity_poly.pdbx_strand_id
1 'polypeptide(L)'
;MDTDESNDGTGSGMTPTDVPSPSDATPTETRTIDADGDGLSDDREQDFGTDPENADSDGDGLDDGAEVDQCGTNPVLPGTDDDRLPDGVEVSKYGTDPKAADTDGDGIDDMRELESGTRPTDPDTDGDGLDDRAERSEYGTHPWANSTDTDWLADGVEVDKYGTDPADPDTDGDGIQDGVNISECESGTALDDTDGDGLLDRAESEYGADPANADTDGDGLGDEVEVTEYGTDPAASDTDGDGLEDAVEVTEYSTNPVANDTDRDGLDDGREIQEYRTNATDEITDGDGLPDGGEVTAGHWPTRTRCGWMSSSRSTT
;
A
#
# COMPACT_ATOMS: atom_id res chain seq x y z
N MET A 1 47.79 -26.57 89.08
CA MET A 1 48.10 -27.55 88.03
C MET A 1 48.14 -26.74 86.73
N ASP A 2 49.17 -25.93 86.46
CA ASP A 2 50.62 -26.22 86.53
C ASP A 2 50.88 -27.51 85.74
N THR A 3 51.47 -27.48 84.55
CA THR A 3 52.84 -27.07 84.16
C THR A 3 52.90 -26.94 82.62
N ASP A 4 53.88 -26.38 81.93
CA ASP A 4 55.06 -25.52 82.14
C ASP A 4 55.75 -25.45 80.76
N GLU A 5 56.51 -24.40 80.55
CA GLU A 5 57.15 -23.91 79.32
C GLU A 5 58.25 -24.81 78.72
N SER A 6 58.64 -24.55 77.46
CA SER A 6 60.02 -24.67 76.93
C SER A 6 60.11 -24.22 75.47
N ASN A 7 61.20 -23.65 74.94
CA ASN A 7 62.10 -22.57 75.42
C ASN A 7 62.86 -22.06 74.17
N ASP A 8 63.22 -20.78 74.12
CA ASP A 8 64.05 -20.20 73.05
C ASP A 8 65.54 -20.63 73.19
N GLY A 9 66.27 -20.68 72.08
CA GLY A 9 67.56 -21.39 71.96
C GLY A 9 68.49 -20.83 70.89
N THR A 10 69.12 -19.69 71.18
CA THR A 10 70.07 -18.98 70.31
C THR A 10 71.26 -19.82 69.83
N GLY A 11 71.65 -19.65 68.56
CA GLY A 11 72.93 -20.15 68.02
C GLY A 11 73.51 -19.21 66.97
N SER A 12 74.53 -18.42 67.32
CA SER A 12 75.19 -17.47 66.43
C SER A 12 76.60 -17.95 66.05
N GLY A 13 76.95 -17.90 64.76
CA GLY A 13 78.25 -18.37 64.25
C GLY A 13 78.69 -17.67 62.96
N MET A 14 79.90 -17.10 62.98
CA MET A 14 80.56 -16.34 61.90
C MET A 14 82.07 -16.66 61.94
N THR A 15 82.90 -16.56 60.90
CA THR A 15 82.80 -16.14 59.47
C THR A 15 83.40 -17.29 58.59
N PRO A 16 83.79 -17.16 57.29
CA PRO A 16 83.63 -16.08 56.30
C PRO A 16 83.19 -16.50 54.87
N THR A 17 82.97 -15.46 54.07
CA THR A 17 82.79 -15.38 52.61
C THR A 17 83.49 -16.43 51.73
N ASP A 18 82.72 -17.03 50.81
CA ASP A 18 83.14 -17.22 49.41
C ASP A 18 81.92 -17.07 48.47
N VAL A 19 82.20 -16.50 47.29
CA VAL A 19 81.26 -16.00 46.26
C VAL A 19 80.09 -16.94 45.87
N PRO A 20 78.84 -16.45 45.73
CA PRO A 20 77.77 -17.21 45.09
C PRO A 20 77.90 -17.20 43.56
N SER A 21 77.90 -18.38 42.94
CA SER A 21 77.66 -18.53 41.49
C SER A 21 76.22 -18.12 41.14
N PRO A 22 75.96 -17.60 39.93
CA PRO A 22 74.61 -17.19 39.54
C PRO A 22 73.71 -18.42 39.35
N SER A 23 72.79 -18.61 40.30
CA SER A 23 71.54 -19.32 40.05
C SER A 23 70.57 -18.33 39.42
N ASP A 24 70.48 -18.33 38.09
CA ASP A 24 69.45 -17.56 37.40
C ASP A 24 68.92 -18.33 36.18
N ALA A 25 67.63 -18.64 36.26
CA ALA A 25 66.75 -19.22 35.23
C ALA A 25 65.37 -19.47 35.85
N THR A 26 64.76 -18.46 36.47
CA THR A 26 63.29 -18.40 36.47
C THR A 26 62.83 -18.28 35.01
N PRO A 27 61.68 -18.86 34.61
CA PRO A 27 61.19 -18.65 33.26
C PRO A 27 60.97 -17.15 33.06
N THR A 28 61.67 -16.59 32.08
CA THR A 28 61.46 -15.21 31.66
C THR A 28 60.07 -15.13 31.08
N GLU A 29 59.13 -14.50 31.78
CA GLU A 29 57.99 -13.91 31.09
C GLU A 29 58.58 -12.81 30.21
N THR A 30 58.69 -13.12 28.92
CA THR A 30 58.97 -12.13 27.89
C THR A 30 57.83 -11.15 27.94
N ARG A 31 58.08 -10.03 28.64
CA ARG A 31 57.25 -8.85 28.56
C ARG A 31 57.28 -8.42 27.10
N THR A 32 56.25 -8.81 26.37
CA THR A 32 56.01 -8.37 25.00
C THR A 32 56.07 -6.85 25.00
N ILE A 33 56.77 -6.32 24.00
CA ILE A 33 56.75 -4.90 23.73
C ILE A 33 55.47 -4.66 22.92
N ASP A 34 54.88 -3.52 23.17
CA ASP A 34 53.65 -2.97 22.61
C ASP A 34 53.99 -1.48 22.61
N ALA A 35 54.29 -0.96 21.42
CA ALA A 35 55.11 0.23 21.24
C ALA A 35 54.28 1.50 20.98
N ASP A 36 53.09 1.37 20.39
CA ASP A 36 52.08 2.44 20.28
C ASP A 36 50.98 2.37 21.37
N GLY A 37 50.70 1.19 21.94
CA GLY A 37 49.76 1.00 23.04
C GLY A 37 48.38 0.47 22.64
N ASP A 38 48.24 -0.11 21.45
CA ASP A 38 46.97 -0.57 20.87
C ASP A 38 46.45 -1.90 21.49
N GLY A 39 47.37 -2.72 22.03
CA GLY A 39 47.10 -4.03 22.64
C GLY A 39 47.55 -5.23 21.83
N LEU A 40 47.97 -5.03 20.57
CA LEU A 40 48.83 -5.95 19.83
C LEU A 40 50.27 -5.81 20.33
N SER A 41 51.18 -6.70 19.94
CA SER A 41 52.57 -6.65 20.39
C SER A 41 53.53 -6.70 19.23
N ASP A 42 54.71 -6.06 19.32
CA ASP A 42 55.69 -5.92 18.22
C ASP A 42 55.98 -7.23 17.46
N ASP A 43 55.89 -8.38 18.16
CA ASP A 43 56.09 -9.72 17.61
C ASP A 43 54.86 -10.30 16.90
N ARG A 44 53.65 -9.97 17.36
CA ARG A 44 52.38 -10.30 16.68
C ARG A 44 52.13 -9.40 15.48
N GLU A 45 52.42 -8.11 15.61
CA GLU A 45 52.30 -7.13 14.52
C GLU A 45 53.11 -7.56 13.30
N GLN A 46 54.33 -8.06 13.52
CA GLN A 46 55.15 -8.65 12.48
C GLN A 46 54.54 -9.91 11.82
N ASP A 47 53.73 -10.69 12.54
CA ASP A 47 53.02 -11.86 12.01
C ASP A 47 51.75 -11.47 11.22
N PHE A 48 51.07 -10.36 11.58
CA PHE A 48 49.90 -9.83 10.86
C PHE A 48 50.25 -8.87 9.72
N GLY A 49 51.42 -8.22 9.78
CA GLY A 49 51.93 -7.31 8.75
C GLY A 49 51.71 -5.82 9.02
N THR A 50 51.37 -5.47 10.27
CA THR A 50 51.12 -4.10 10.76
C THR A 50 52.42 -3.37 11.13
N ASP A 51 52.35 -2.09 11.52
CA ASP A 51 53.50 -1.23 11.85
C ASP A 51 53.59 -0.89 13.36
N PRO A 52 54.57 -1.46 14.12
CA PRO A 52 54.74 -1.26 15.59
C PRO A 52 54.97 0.15 16.13
N GLU A 53 54.76 1.20 15.35
CA GLU A 53 54.71 2.58 15.83
C GLU A 53 53.38 3.27 15.46
N ASN A 54 52.36 2.52 15.02
CA ASN A 54 51.10 3.02 14.46
C ASN A 54 49.91 2.06 14.66
N ALA A 55 49.14 2.32 15.72
CA ALA A 55 48.01 1.54 16.24
C ALA A 55 46.83 1.24 15.28
N ASP A 56 46.78 1.85 14.09
CA ASP A 56 45.70 1.74 13.08
C ASP A 56 46.40 1.74 11.71
N SER A 57 46.77 0.54 11.25
CA SER A 57 47.74 0.33 10.16
C SER A 57 47.19 0.61 8.77
N ASP A 58 45.87 0.57 8.58
CA ASP A 58 45.23 0.90 7.29
C ASP A 58 44.42 2.21 7.29
N GLY A 59 44.14 2.78 8.46
CA GLY A 59 43.59 4.11 8.65
C GLY A 59 42.06 4.17 8.66
N ASP A 60 41.39 3.07 9.02
CA ASP A 60 39.93 2.96 9.03
C ASP A 60 39.27 3.46 10.33
N GLY A 61 40.04 3.53 11.42
CA GLY A 61 39.62 3.98 12.75
C GLY A 61 39.37 2.87 13.78
N LEU A 62 39.67 1.61 13.47
CA LEU A 62 39.82 0.52 14.42
C LEU A 62 41.30 0.30 14.75
N ASP A 63 41.62 -0.02 16.01
CA ASP A 63 43.00 -0.29 16.39
C ASP A 63 43.38 -1.73 15.98
N ASP A 64 44.59 -1.99 15.48
CA ASP A 64 45.05 -3.29 14.93
C ASP A 64 44.84 -4.45 15.92
N GLY A 65 45.07 -4.21 17.21
CA GLY A 65 44.85 -5.15 18.30
C GLY A 65 43.37 -5.39 18.59
N ALA A 66 42.50 -4.41 18.38
CA ALA A 66 41.06 -4.59 18.46
C ALA A 66 40.52 -5.42 17.29
N GLU A 67 41.03 -5.17 16.10
CA GLU A 67 40.73 -5.98 14.92
C GLU A 67 41.09 -7.44 15.10
N VAL A 68 42.33 -7.73 15.52
CA VAL A 68 42.81 -9.11 15.63
C VAL A 68 42.17 -9.87 16.81
N ASP A 69 42.02 -9.23 17.98
CA ASP A 69 41.59 -9.93 19.21
C ASP A 69 40.10 -9.78 19.55
N GLN A 70 39.38 -8.80 18.99
CA GLN A 70 37.97 -8.53 19.33
C GLN A 70 37.03 -8.83 18.16
N CYS A 71 37.24 -8.23 16.99
CA CYS A 71 36.39 -8.43 15.81
C CYS A 71 36.80 -9.69 15.00
N GLY A 72 38.10 -9.94 14.93
CA GLY A 72 38.73 -10.90 14.02
C GLY A 72 38.65 -10.46 12.56
N THR A 73 38.83 -9.16 12.31
CA THR A 73 38.98 -8.50 11.00
C THR A 73 40.43 -8.54 10.53
N ASN A 74 40.83 -7.76 9.54
CA ASN A 74 42.16 -7.82 8.94
C ASN A 74 42.87 -6.44 8.92
N PRO A 75 43.86 -6.20 9.80
CA PRO A 75 44.41 -4.87 10.11
C PRO A 75 45.36 -4.26 9.08
N VAL A 76 45.16 -4.61 7.81
CA VAL A 76 45.88 -4.05 6.66
C VAL A 76 44.94 -3.87 5.46
N LEU A 77 43.63 -4.01 5.66
CA LEU A 77 42.56 -3.80 4.69
C LEU A 77 41.38 -3.09 5.40
N PRO A 78 41.06 -1.82 5.04
CA PRO A 78 40.01 -1.00 5.68
C PRO A 78 38.56 -1.49 5.53
N GLY A 79 38.30 -2.79 5.49
CA GLY A 79 37.03 -3.39 5.09
C GLY A 79 37.23 -4.89 4.86
N THR A 80 36.66 -5.73 5.71
CA THR A 80 36.93 -7.17 5.76
C THR A 80 35.98 -8.03 4.91
N ASP A 81 34.74 -7.58 4.66
CA ASP A 81 33.69 -8.37 3.99
C ASP A 81 33.31 -7.94 2.55
N ASP A 82 34.02 -6.94 2.01
CA ASP A 82 33.86 -6.35 0.67
C ASP A 82 32.58 -5.52 0.41
N ASP A 83 31.80 -5.12 1.44
CA ASP A 83 30.60 -4.26 1.28
C ASP A 83 30.93 -2.77 0.93
N ARG A 84 32.13 -2.32 1.33
CA ARG A 84 32.77 -0.98 1.21
C ARG A 84 32.56 -0.02 2.39
N LEU A 85 31.86 -0.43 3.43
CA LEU A 85 31.91 0.18 4.75
C LEU A 85 33.24 -0.24 5.41
N PRO A 86 33.94 0.67 6.11
CA PRO A 86 35.17 0.29 6.81
C PRO A 86 34.92 -0.29 8.21
N ASP A 87 35.64 -1.34 8.60
CA ASP A 87 35.45 -2.10 9.84
C ASP A 87 35.43 -1.19 11.10
N GLY A 88 36.30 -0.19 11.17
CA GLY A 88 36.32 0.83 12.22
C GLY A 88 35.14 1.79 12.20
N VAL A 89 34.59 2.10 11.02
CA VAL A 89 33.38 2.92 10.85
C VAL A 89 32.14 2.12 11.27
N GLU A 90 32.08 0.84 10.92
CA GLU A 90 31.04 -0.09 11.33
C GLU A 90 30.91 -0.16 12.85
N VAL A 91 31.97 -0.63 13.52
CA VAL A 91 31.97 -0.84 14.97
C VAL A 91 31.78 0.47 15.74
N SER A 92 32.36 1.59 15.27
CA SER A 92 32.33 2.85 16.02
C SER A 92 31.09 3.71 15.81
N LYS A 93 30.39 3.57 14.67
CA LYS A 93 29.33 4.51 14.26
C LYS A 93 28.00 3.85 13.94
N TYR A 94 27.99 2.69 13.30
CA TYR A 94 26.76 2.05 12.81
C TYR A 94 26.32 0.87 13.67
N GLY A 95 27.26 0.15 14.28
CA GLY A 95 26.99 -1.01 15.11
C GLY A 95 26.76 -2.31 14.31
N THR A 96 27.22 -2.34 13.06
CA THR A 96 27.20 -3.50 12.16
C THR A 96 28.28 -4.52 12.51
N ASP A 97 28.21 -5.73 11.94
CA ASP A 97 29.24 -6.77 12.08
C ASP A 97 30.20 -6.71 10.87
N PRO A 98 31.46 -6.26 11.05
CA PRO A 98 32.42 -5.96 9.96
C PRO A 98 32.97 -7.19 9.21
N LYS A 99 32.19 -8.27 9.22
CA LYS A 99 32.48 -9.60 8.69
C LYS A 99 31.27 -10.19 7.99
N ALA A 100 30.19 -9.43 7.94
CA ALA A 100 28.90 -9.76 7.39
C ALA A 100 28.40 -8.53 6.65
N ALA A 101 28.72 -8.46 5.36
CA ALA A 101 28.33 -7.37 4.46
C ALA A 101 26.83 -7.04 4.46
N ASP A 102 26.01 -7.91 5.03
CA ASP A 102 24.58 -7.87 5.22
C ASP A 102 24.37 -8.29 6.69
N THR A 103 24.35 -7.31 7.60
CA THR A 103 24.45 -7.53 9.05
C THR A 103 23.20 -8.20 9.63
N ASP A 104 22.00 -7.82 9.15
CA ASP A 104 20.74 -8.37 9.65
C ASP A 104 20.15 -9.51 8.80
N GLY A 105 20.59 -9.66 7.56
CA GLY A 105 20.30 -10.79 6.69
C GLY A 105 19.11 -10.60 5.75
N ASP A 106 18.67 -9.36 5.50
CA ASP A 106 17.60 -9.03 4.55
C ASP A 106 18.03 -9.23 3.08
N GLY A 107 19.34 -9.12 2.78
CA GLY A 107 19.93 -9.27 1.44
C GLY A 107 20.27 -7.96 0.69
N ILE A 108 20.14 -6.81 1.34
CA ILE A 108 20.84 -5.57 1.02
C ILE A 108 22.27 -5.67 1.62
N ASP A 109 23.20 -4.75 1.30
CA ASP A 109 24.44 -4.65 2.07
C ASP A 109 24.45 -3.37 2.90
N ASP A 110 25.16 -3.38 4.02
CA ASP A 110 25.10 -2.33 5.04
C ASP A 110 25.40 -0.94 4.42
N MET A 111 26.38 -0.86 3.51
CA MET A 111 26.63 0.33 2.69
C MET A 111 25.43 0.72 1.79
N ARG A 112 24.82 -0.21 1.04
CA ARG A 112 23.64 0.05 0.19
C ARG A 112 22.45 0.54 1.00
N GLU A 113 22.28 0.06 2.21
CA GLU A 113 21.23 0.51 3.13
C GLU A 113 21.48 1.94 3.60
N LEU A 114 22.70 2.26 4.02
CA LEU A 114 23.11 3.62 4.37
C LEU A 114 22.97 4.60 3.19
N GLU A 115 23.17 4.15 1.95
CA GLU A 115 22.87 4.92 0.73
C GLU A 115 21.36 5.06 0.47
N SER A 116 20.55 4.09 0.89
CA SER A 116 19.09 4.03 0.68
C SER A 116 18.28 4.74 1.78
N GLY A 117 18.86 4.91 2.97
CA GLY A 117 18.22 5.51 4.14
C GLY A 117 17.59 4.51 5.13
N THR A 118 17.80 3.20 4.90
CA THR A 118 17.37 2.10 5.77
C THR A 118 18.34 1.86 6.93
N ARG A 119 18.12 0.81 7.72
CA ARG A 119 18.83 0.54 8.98
C ARG A 119 19.55 -0.81 8.93
N PRO A 120 20.91 -0.83 8.79
CA PRO A 120 21.75 -2.05 8.70
C PRO A 120 21.79 -3.02 9.90
N THR A 121 20.75 -3.06 10.71
CA THR A 121 20.64 -3.81 11.96
C THR A 121 19.18 -4.18 12.26
N ASP A 122 18.27 -3.95 11.32
CA ASP A 122 16.84 -4.19 11.43
C ASP A 122 16.28 -4.44 10.02
N PRO A 123 15.98 -5.69 9.66
CA PRO A 123 15.68 -6.09 8.28
C PRO A 123 14.31 -5.58 7.79
N ASP A 124 13.56 -4.93 8.67
CA ASP A 124 12.26 -4.28 8.48
C ASP A 124 12.38 -2.91 9.19
N THR A 125 12.74 -1.87 8.42
CA THR A 125 13.20 -0.58 8.97
C THR A 125 12.09 0.17 9.71
N ASP A 126 10.84 0.01 9.29
CA ASP A 126 9.67 0.71 9.88
C ASP A 126 8.72 -0.17 10.70
N GLY A 127 8.79 -1.49 10.57
CA GLY A 127 8.18 -2.48 11.44
C GLY A 127 6.81 -2.99 10.98
N ASP A 128 6.53 -2.97 9.67
CA ASP A 128 5.21 -3.29 9.12
C ASP A 128 4.99 -4.78 8.79
N GLY A 129 6.08 -5.55 8.65
CA GLY A 129 6.07 -6.97 8.32
C GLY A 129 6.75 -7.36 7.00
N LEU A 130 7.09 -6.43 6.12
CA LEU A 130 7.96 -6.68 4.95
C LEU A 130 9.43 -6.46 5.30
N ASP A 131 10.33 -7.17 4.62
CA ASP A 131 11.75 -6.84 4.66
C ASP A 131 12.10 -5.74 3.64
N ASP A 132 13.06 -4.86 3.99
CA ASP A 132 13.44 -3.67 3.21
C ASP A 132 13.80 -4.04 1.76
N ARG A 133 14.35 -5.24 1.56
CA ARG A 133 14.64 -5.82 0.25
C ARG A 133 13.37 -6.21 -0.52
N ALA A 134 12.42 -6.90 0.11
CA ALA A 134 11.17 -7.35 -0.49
C ALA A 134 10.31 -6.16 -0.94
N GLU A 135 10.17 -5.15 -0.11
CA GLU A 135 9.52 -3.90 -0.46
C GLU A 135 10.07 -3.30 -1.76
N ARG A 136 11.39 -3.11 -1.83
CA ARG A 136 12.05 -2.50 -3.00
C ARG A 136 12.05 -3.37 -4.26
N SER A 137 11.96 -4.70 -4.10
CA SER A 137 12.24 -5.66 -5.18
C SER A 137 11.02 -6.41 -5.69
N GLU A 138 9.99 -6.55 -4.87
CA GLU A 138 8.81 -7.40 -5.10
C GLU A 138 7.52 -6.58 -5.10
N TYR A 139 7.32 -5.72 -4.10
CA TYR A 139 6.07 -4.96 -3.90
C TYR A 139 6.10 -3.53 -4.46
N GLY A 140 7.27 -2.89 -4.52
CA GLY A 140 7.41 -1.50 -4.99
C GLY A 140 7.12 -0.43 -3.92
N THR A 141 7.09 -0.85 -2.66
CA THR A 141 6.80 -0.06 -1.46
C THR A 141 8.05 0.67 -0.92
N HIS A 142 7.93 1.35 0.22
CA HIS A 142 8.95 2.24 0.76
C HIS A 142 9.41 1.86 2.18
N PRO A 143 10.67 1.39 2.36
CA PRO A 143 11.25 0.94 3.64
C PRO A 143 11.44 1.97 4.77
N TRP A 144 10.58 2.96 4.86
CA TRP A 144 10.53 3.99 5.90
C TRP A 144 9.11 4.51 6.11
N ALA A 145 8.13 3.89 5.46
CA ALA A 145 6.73 4.27 5.42
C ALA A 145 5.83 3.02 5.40
N ASN A 146 5.62 2.46 6.60
CA ASN A 146 4.59 1.49 7.05
C ASN A 146 3.23 1.51 6.31
N SER A 147 2.88 2.56 5.57
CA SER A 147 1.76 2.62 4.62
C SER A 147 2.23 3.44 3.43
N THR A 148 2.53 2.79 2.30
CA THR A 148 3.09 3.43 1.10
C THR A 148 2.09 4.37 0.43
N ASP A 149 0.82 3.98 0.36
CA ASP A 149 -0.27 4.72 -0.28
C ASP A 149 -1.00 5.70 0.66
N THR A 150 -0.80 5.56 1.98
CA THR A 150 -1.40 6.31 3.09
C THR A 150 -2.90 6.07 3.34
N ASP A 151 -3.37 4.86 3.08
CA ASP A 151 -4.75 4.38 3.28
C ASP A 151 -5.10 4.00 4.76
N TRP A 152 -4.07 3.87 5.61
CA TRP A 152 -4.08 3.48 7.04
C TRP A 152 -4.07 1.96 7.31
N LEU A 153 -3.96 1.13 6.28
CA LEU A 153 -3.45 -0.22 6.37
C LEU A 153 -1.92 -0.19 6.43
N ALA A 154 -1.27 -1.34 6.31
CA ALA A 154 0.19 -1.39 6.36
C ALA A 154 0.71 -2.42 5.38
N ASP A 155 1.78 -2.11 4.65
CA ASP A 155 2.13 -2.83 3.42
C ASP A 155 2.37 -4.32 3.68
N GLY A 156 3.07 -4.66 4.76
CA GLY A 156 3.23 -6.05 5.22
C GLY A 156 1.95 -6.72 5.69
N VAL A 157 1.04 -5.97 6.32
CA VAL A 157 -0.28 -6.47 6.73
C VAL A 157 -1.18 -6.71 5.51
N GLU A 158 -1.09 -5.89 4.48
CA GLU A 158 -1.78 -6.08 3.21
C GLU A 158 -1.34 -7.37 2.53
N VAL A 159 -0.04 -7.50 2.26
CA VAL A 159 0.56 -8.66 1.61
C VAL A 159 0.28 -9.97 2.36
N ASP A 160 0.54 -10.02 3.67
CA ASP A 160 0.45 -11.29 4.43
C ASP A 160 -0.99 -11.66 4.82
N LYS A 161 -1.91 -10.70 4.91
CA LYS A 161 -3.25 -10.93 5.51
C LYS A 161 -4.44 -10.67 4.59
N TYR A 162 -4.41 -9.63 3.75
CA TYR A 162 -5.58 -9.22 2.97
C TYR A 162 -5.43 -9.52 1.47
N GLY A 163 -4.19 -9.47 0.94
CA GLY A 163 -3.91 -9.67 -0.48
C GLY A 163 -4.26 -8.46 -1.36
N THR A 164 -4.31 -7.26 -0.77
CA THR A 164 -4.43 -5.96 -1.45
C THR A 164 -3.11 -5.53 -2.10
N ASP A 165 -3.14 -4.49 -2.93
CA ASP A 165 -1.94 -3.89 -3.53
C ASP A 165 -1.47 -2.72 -2.65
N PRO A 166 -0.37 -2.84 -1.89
CA PRO A 166 0.06 -1.82 -0.91
C PRO A 166 0.53 -0.49 -1.54
N ALA A 167 0.44 -0.36 -2.87
CA ALA A 167 0.66 0.88 -3.59
C ALA A 167 -0.63 1.53 -4.13
N ASP A 168 -1.80 0.93 -3.92
CA ASP A 168 -3.11 1.42 -4.39
C ASP A 168 -4.13 1.49 -3.24
N PRO A 169 -4.50 2.71 -2.75
CA PRO A 169 -5.27 2.89 -1.52
C PRO A 169 -6.77 2.54 -1.64
N ASP A 170 -7.14 1.79 -2.67
CA ASP A 170 -8.47 1.40 -3.13
C ASP A 170 -8.29 0.28 -4.17
N THR A 171 -7.77 -0.89 -3.74
CA THR A 171 -7.27 -1.96 -4.62
C THR A 171 -8.32 -2.47 -5.63
N ASP A 172 -9.61 -2.48 -5.26
CA ASP A 172 -10.70 -2.92 -6.13
C ASP A 172 -11.45 -1.78 -6.84
N GLY A 173 -11.23 -0.53 -6.44
CA GLY A 173 -11.75 0.67 -7.09
C GLY A 173 -13.19 1.02 -6.71
N ASP A 174 -13.69 0.56 -5.55
CA ASP A 174 -15.05 0.83 -5.07
C ASP A 174 -15.24 2.25 -4.49
N GLY A 175 -14.14 2.97 -4.25
CA GLY A 175 -14.12 4.33 -3.69
C GLY A 175 -14.00 4.39 -2.16
N ILE A 176 -13.75 3.27 -1.49
CA ILE A 176 -13.45 3.12 -0.07
C ILE A 176 -12.00 2.66 0.07
N GLN A 177 -11.30 3.17 1.08
CA GLN A 177 -9.90 2.79 1.31
C GLN A 177 -9.77 1.44 2.02
N ASP A 178 -8.81 0.61 1.61
CA ASP A 178 -8.61 -0.74 2.14
C ASP A 178 -8.45 -0.75 3.69
N GLY A 179 -7.63 0.17 4.22
CA GLY A 179 -7.40 0.43 5.65
C GLY A 179 -8.57 1.03 6.40
N VAL A 180 -9.60 1.55 5.71
CA VAL A 180 -10.87 1.93 6.32
C VAL A 180 -11.79 0.72 6.48
N ASN A 181 -11.66 -0.32 5.65
CA ASN A 181 -12.58 -1.46 5.58
C ASN A 181 -11.91 -2.85 5.74
N ILE A 182 -10.96 -2.89 6.67
CA ILE A 182 -10.19 -4.07 7.16
C ILE A 182 -11.04 -5.35 7.37
N SER A 183 -12.34 -5.23 7.64
CA SER A 183 -13.26 -6.36 7.87
C SER A 183 -13.94 -6.93 6.62
N GLU A 184 -13.98 -6.20 5.50
CA GLU A 184 -14.59 -6.65 4.23
C GLU A 184 -13.51 -7.15 3.25
N CYS A 185 -12.26 -6.69 3.43
CA CYS A 185 -11.08 -7.14 2.68
C CYS A 185 -10.68 -8.63 2.89
N GLU A 186 -11.03 -9.27 4.02
CA GLU A 186 -10.63 -10.68 4.33
C GLU A 186 -11.21 -11.77 3.39
N SER A 187 -12.06 -11.41 2.42
CA SER A 187 -12.96 -12.40 1.78
C SER A 187 -13.12 -12.27 0.25
N GLY A 188 -12.88 -11.09 -0.33
CA GLY A 188 -13.41 -10.80 -1.67
C GLY A 188 -14.93 -10.91 -1.72
N THR A 189 -15.61 -10.57 -0.61
CA THR A 189 -17.07 -10.58 -0.45
C THR A 189 -17.55 -9.31 0.26
N ALA A 190 -17.44 -8.19 -0.44
CA ALA A 190 -18.41 -7.10 -0.35
C ALA A 190 -19.04 -6.76 -1.72
N LEU A 191 -18.80 -7.64 -2.71
CA LEU A 191 -19.56 -7.78 -3.94
C LEU A 191 -20.67 -8.82 -3.74
N ASP A 192 -21.56 -8.56 -2.77
CA ASP A 192 -22.89 -9.14 -2.88
C ASP A 192 -23.57 -8.34 -4.02
N ASP A 193 -23.54 -8.96 -5.19
CA ASP A 193 -24.37 -8.73 -6.38
C ASP A 193 -25.11 -10.08 -6.50
N THR A 194 -26.21 -10.19 -5.76
CA THR A 194 -26.78 -11.48 -5.36
C THR A 194 -27.46 -12.22 -6.53
N ASP A 195 -27.79 -11.53 -7.63
CA ASP A 195 -28.28 -12.12 -8.87
C ASP A 195 -27.31 -12.07 -10.07
N GLY A 196 -26.31 -11.17 -10.06
CA GLY A 196 -25.26 -11.07 -11.08
C GLY A 196 -25.56 -10.10 -12.22
N ASP A 197 -26.38 -9.06 -12.03
CA ASP A 197 -26.74 -8.09 -13.07
C ASP A 197 -25.67 -6.99 -13.30
N GLY A 198 -24.89 -6.65 -12.27
CA GLY A 198 -23.84 -5.63 -12.29
C GLY A 198 -24.11 -4.41 -11.39
N LEU A 199 -25.30 -4.30 -10.80
CA LEU A 199 -25.61 -3.45 -9.66
C LEU A 199 -25.25 -4.21 -8.36
N LEU A 200 -25.02 -3.48 -7.26
CA LEU A 200 -24.62 -4.10 -5.98
C LEU A 200 -25.80 -4.11 -5.00
N ASP A 201 -25.90 -5.13 -4.15
CA ASP A 201 -26.92 -5.29 -3.07
C ASP A 201 -27.12 -4.00 -2.25
N ARG A 202 -26.02 -3.24 -2.05
CA ARG A 202 -26.00 -1.95 -1.34
C ARG A 202 -26.63 -0.81 -2.14
N ALA A 203 -26.38 -0.74 -3.44
CA ALA A 203 -26.96 0.26 -4.34
C ALA A 203 -28.44 -0.03 -4.58
N GLU A 204 -28.79 -1.29 -4.83
CA GLU A 204 -30.18 -1.75 -4.94
C GLU A 204 -30.99 -1.39 -3.69
N SER A 205 -30.42 -1.59 -2.50
CA SER A 205 -31.02 -1.16 -1.23
C SER A 205 -31.23 0.37 -1.09
N GLU A 206 -30.50 1.21 -1.85
CA GLU A 206 -30.69 2.66 -1.89
C GLU A 206 -31.80 3.07 -2.88
N TYR A 207 -31.87 2.43 -4.05
CA TYR A 207 -32.94 2.63 -5.03
C TYR A 207 -34.27 1.99 -4.61
N GLY A 208 -34.23 0.91 -3.81
CA GLY A 208 -35.40 0.13 -3.40
C GLY A 208 -35.62 -1.16 -4.20
N ALA A 209 -34.64 -1.54 -5.01
CA ALA A 209 -34.56 -2.80 -5.73
C ALA A 209 -34.48 -4.03 -4.80
N ASP A 210 -34.74 -5.24 -5.33
CA ASP A 210 -34.62 -6.52 -4.62
C ASP A 210 -33.33 -7.25 -5.06
N PRO A 211 -32.28 -7.31 -4.22
CA PRO A 211 -30.95 -7.83 -4.61
C PRO A 211 -30.84 -9.25 -5.19
N ALA A 212 -31.94 -9.99 -5.22
CA ALA A 212 -32.02 -11.31 -5.82
C ALA A 212 -32.79 -11.34 -7.15
N ASN A 213 -33.00 -10.19 -7.79
CA ASN A 213 -33.78 -10.03 -9.02
C ASN A 213 -33.39 -8.82 -9.90
N ALA A 214 -32.43 -9.04 -10.80
CA ALA A 214 -31.88 -8.26 -11.94
C ALA A 214 -32.82 -7.49 -12.91
N ASP A 215 -34.10 -7.36 -12.54
CA ASP A 215 -35.22 -6.75 -13.24
C ASP A 215 -36.32 -6.66 -12.17
N THR A 216 -36.14 -5.77 -11.19
CA THR A 216 -36.88 -5.79 -9.90
C THR A 216 -38.38 -5.66 -10.12
N ASP A 217 -38.81 -4.72 -10.96
CA ASP A 217 -40.23 -4.48 -11.21
C ASP A 217 -40.84 -5.37 -12.31
N GLY A 218 -40.01 -5.94 -13.20
CA GLY A 218 -40.41 -6.88 -14.24
C GLY A 218 -40.82 -6.26 -15.57
N ASP A 219 -40.44 -5.01 -15.86
CA ASP A 219 -40.74 -4.33 -17.13
C ASP A 219 -39.85 -4.80 -18.31
N GLY A 220 -38.66 -5.35 -18.01
CA GLY A 220 -37.72 -5.90 -18.97
C GLY A 220 -36.53 -5.00 -19.33
N LEU A 221 -36.38 -3.85 -18.69
CA LEU A 221 -35.10 -3.20 -18.39
C LEU A 221 -34.50 -3.89 -17.15
N GLY A 222 -33.20 -3.76 -16.92
CA GLY A 222 -32.54 -4.40 -15.77
C GLY A 222 -31.91 -3.35 -14.87
N ASP A 223 -31.91 -3.58 -13.56
CA ASP A 223 -31.64 -2.58 -12.53
C ASP A 223 -30.31 -1.82 -12.76
N GLU A 224 -29.24 -2.50 -13.17
CA GLU A 224 -27.98 -1.86 -13.60
C GLU A 224 -28.19 -0.86 -14.75
N VAL A 225 -28.86 -1.28 -15.81
CA VAL A 225 -29.05 -0.51 -17.05
C VAL A 225 -29.95 0.70 -16.81
N GLU A 226 -30.95 0.54 -15.95
CA GLU A 226 -31.81 1.62 -15.48
C GLU A 226 -31.01 2.70 -14.76
N VAL A 227 -30.19 2.31 -13.79
CA VAL A 227 -29.40 3.26 -12.99
C VAL A 227 -28.27 3.89 -13.80
N THR A 228 -27.60 3.17 -14.72
CA THR A 228 -26.40 3.64 -15.40
C THR A 228 -26.63 4.28 -16.78
N GLU A 229 -27.64 3.84 -17.55
CA GLU A 229 -27.89 4.31 -18.92
C GLU A 229 -29.09 5.28 -19.01
N TYR A 230 -30.21 4.95 -18.36
CA TYR A 230 -31.48 5.68 -18.54
C TYR A 230 -31.83 6.66 -17.40
N GLY A 231 -31.38 6.38 -16.18
CA GLY A 231 -31.67 7.16 -14.98
C GLY A 231 -33.08 6.95 -14.41
N THR A 232 -33.69 5.79 -14.67
CA THR A 232 -35.00 5.37 -14.17
C THR A 232 -34.93 4.83 -12.73
N ASP A 233 -36.08 4.55 -12.13
CA ASP A 233 -36.20 3.97 -10.77
C ASP A 233 -36.49 2.46 -10.88
N PRO A 234 -35.51 1.57 -10.61
CA PRO A 234 -35.65 0.13 -10.88
C PRO A 234 -36.69 -0.60 -10.03
N ALA A 235 -37.33 0.10 -9.08
CA ALA A 235 -38.47 -0.41 -8.34
C ALA A 235 -39.84 0.03 -8.95
N ALA A 236 -39.86 0.68 -10.11
CA ALA A 236 -41.02 1.36 -10.68
C ALA A 236 -41.07 1.38 -12.22
N SER A 237 -41.83 0.42 -12.79
CA SER A 237 -41.97 0.11 -14.22
C SER A 237 -42.62 1.20 -15.12
N ASP A 238 -42.66 2.44 -14.67
CA ASP A 238 -43.28 3.64 -15.26
C ASP A 238 -42.77 4.80 -14.38
N THR A 239 -41.50 5.20 -14.58
CA THR A 239 -40.76 6.07 -13.65
C THR A 239 -41.39 7.45 -13.53
N ASP A 240 -41.90 8.02 -14.63
CA ASP A 240 -42.49 9.36 -14.63
C ASP A 240 -44.03 9.40 -14.49
N GLY A 241 -44.70 8.25 -14.66
CA GLY A 241 -46.12 8.05 -14.35
C GLY A 241 -47.08 8.43 -15.47
N ASP A 242 -46.65 8.43 -16.72
CA ASP A 242 -47.47 8.77 -17.90
C ASP A 242 -48.32 7.59 -18.42
N GLY A 243 -47.93 6.35 -18.06
CA GLY A 243 -48.62 5.12 -18.44
C GLY A 243 -48.01 4.36 -19.61
N LEU A 244 -46.77 4.66 -19.99
CA LEU A 244 -45.85 3.75 -20.70
C LEU A 244 -44.96 3.00 -19.69
N GLU A 245 -44.32 1.93 -20.13
CA GLU A 245 -43.31 1.19 -19.34
C GLU A 245 -41.93 1.63 -19.82
N ASP A 246 -40.96 1.83 -18.92
CA ASP A 246 -39.67 2.46 -19.21
C ASP A 246 -38.90 1.71 -20.32
N ALA A 247 -38.88 0.38 -20.28
CA ALA A 247 -38.38 -0.50 -21.34
C ALA A 247 -39.10 -0.31 -22.68
N VAL A 248 -40.40 -0.04 -22.67
CA VAL A 248 -41.22 0.13 -23.89
C VAL A 248 -40.94 1.49 -24.53
N GLU A 249 -40.74 2.53 -23.72
CA GLU A 249 -40.32 3.85 -24.18
C GLU A 249 -39.00 3.79 -24.94
N VAL A 250 -37.96 3.20 -24.33
CA VAL A 250 -36.62 3.18 -24.91
C VAL A 250 -36.50 2.22 -26.10
N THR A 251 -37.30 1.15 -26.16
CA THR A 251 -37.22 0.13 -27.23
C THR A 251 -38.23 0.28 -28.37
N GLU A 252 -39.45 0.78 -28.14
CA GLU A 252 -40.49 0.91 -29.18
C GLU A 252 -40.71 2.36 -29.63
N TYR A 253 -40.77 3.31 -28.68
CA TYR A 253 -41.24 4.68 -28.97
C TYR A 253 -40.13 5.74 -29.08
N SER A 254 -38.95 5.49 -28.52
CA SER A 254 -37.83 6.44 -28.43
C SER A 254 -38.19 7.76 -27.71
N THR A 255 -39.09 7.66 -26.73
CA THR A 255 -39.42 8.71 -25.74
C THR A 255 -38.42 8.68 -24.58
N ASN A 256 -38.58 9.55 -23.58
CA ASN A 256 -37.65 9.73 -22.48
C ASN A 256 -38.29 9.31 -21.14
N PRO A 257 -37.94 8.13 -20.57
CA PRO A 257 -38.67 7.50 -19.45
C PRO A 257 -38.57 8.21 -18.09
N VAL A 258 -38.01 9.41 -18.07
CA VAL A 258 -37.92 10.27 -16.88
C VAL A 258 -38.59 11.63 -17.10
N ALA A 259 -39.36 11.79 -18.18
CA ALA A 259 -40.11 13.00 -18.49
C ALA A 259 -41.33 12.75 -19.40
N ASN A 260 -42.50 12.71 -18.75
CA ASN A 260 -43.86 12.41 -19.22
C ASN A 260 -44.43 13.21 -20.42
N ASP A 261 -43.60 14.00 -21.12
CA ASP A 261 -43.89 14.92 -22.22
C ASP A 261 -42.54 15.20 -22.90
N THR A 262 -42.12 14.28 -23.77
CA THR A 262 -40.76 14.21 -24.33
C THR A 262 -40.44 15.44 -25.19
N ASP A 263 -41.37 15.87 -26.03
CA ASP A 263 -41.18 17.01 -26.95
C ASP A 263 -41.64 18.36 -26.37
N ARG A 264 -42.41 18.35 -25.27
CA ARG A 264 -42.85 19.52 -24.47
C ARG A 264 -43.96 20.34 -25.11
N ASP A 265 -44.82 19.69 -25.87
CA ASP A 265 -45.99 20.31 -26.49
C ASP A 265 -47.18 20.48 -25.52
N GLY A 266 -47.18 19.75 -24.40
CA GLY A 266 -48.21 19.75 -23.36
C GLY A 266 -49.25 18.62 -23.47
N LEU A 267 -49.00 17.62 -24.30
CA LEU A 267 -49.59 16.28 -24.24
C LEU A 267 -48.60 15.33 -23.55
N ASP A 268 -49.10 14.23 -22.99
CA ASP A 268 -48.24 13.22 -22.36
C ASP A 268 -48.05 12.04 -23.32
N ASP A 269 -46.84 11.48 -23.38
CA ASP A 269 -46.39 10.53 -24.42
C ASP A 269 -47.30 9.29 -24.44
N GLY A 270 -47.70 8.81 -23.27
CA GLY A 270 -48.69 7.76 -23.05
C GLY A 270 -50.04 8.06 -23.72
N ARG A 271 -50.61 9.27 -23.58
CA ARG A 271 -51.85 9.62 -24.31
C ARG A 271 -51.61 9.91 -25.78
N GLU A 272 -50.44 10.40 -26.17
CA GLU A 272 -50.07 10.53 -27.58
C GLU A 272 -50.14 9.19 -28.30
N ILE A 273 -49.50 8.17 -27.75
CA ILE A 273 -49.46 6.82 -28.33
C ILE A 273 -50.81 6.12 -28.19
N GLN A 274 -51.42 6.13 -27.00
CA GLN A 274 -52.60 5.31 -26.70
C GLN A 274 -53.94 5.95 -27.10
N GLU A 275 -54.11 7.27 -26.93
CA GLU A 275 -55.38 7.99 -27.17
C GLU A 275 -55.40 8.71 -28.53
N TYR A 276 -54.42 9.54 -28.84
CA TYR A 276 -54.45 10.46 -30.00
C TYR A 276 -53.81 9.89 -31.27
N ARG A 277 -52.83 9.00 -31.12
CA ARG A 277 -51.96 8.42 -32.15
C ARG A 277 -51.13 9.46 -32.89
N THR A 278 -50.58 10.37 -32.12
CA THR A 278 -49.57 11.36 -32.50
C THR A 278 -48.17 10.77 -32.33
N ASN A 279 -47.13 11.57 -32.56
CA ASN A 279 -45.74 11.16 -32.43
C ASN A 279 -45.08 11.94 -31.29
N ALA A 280 -44.91 11.30 -30.13
CA ALA A 280 -44.37 11.88 -28.89
C ALA A 280 -42.92 12.39 -28.94
N THR A 281 -42.35 12.52 -30.13
CA THR A 281 -41.01 13.08 -30.38
C THR A 281 -41.03 14.22 -31.39
N ASP A 282 -42.22 14.75 -31.74
CA ASP A 282 -42.43 15.78 -32.76
C ASP A 282 -43.68 16.59 -32.42
N GLU A 283 -43.45 17.79 -31.83
CA GLU A 283 -44.48 18.72 -31.32
C GLU A 283 -45.68 18.96 -32.28
N ILE A 284 -45.57 18.64 -33.58
CA ILE A 284 -46.55 18.95 -34.63
C ILE A 284 -46.70 17.77 -35.61
N THR A 285 -47.30 16.64 -35.18
CA THR A 285 -47.46 15.39 -35.97
C THR A 285 -47.98 15.61 -37.40
N ASP A 286 -48.94 16.52 -37.61
CA ASP A 286 -49.58 16.71 -38.93
C ASP A 286 -48.96 17.82 -39.79
N GLY A 287 -48.00 18.56 -39.24
CA GLY A 287 -47.29 19.67 -39.87
C GLY A 287 -48.12 20.92 -40.17
N ASP A 288 -49.31 21.13 -39.57
CA ASP A 288 -50.16 22.31 -39.83
C ASP A 288 -49.72 23.59 -39.10
N GLY A 289 -48.87 23.45 -38.08
CA GLY A 289 -48.23 24.55 -37.35
C GLY A 289 -48.86 24.86 -35.98
N LEU A 290 -49.70 23.98 -35.46
CA LEU A 290 -50.23 23.98 -34.11
C LEU A 290 -49.71 22.75 -33.36
N PRO A 291 -49.23 22.89 -32.11
CA PRO A 291 -48.83 21.70 -31.36
C PRO A 291 -50.02 20.80 -31.02
N ASP A 292 -49.78 19.50 -30.99
CA ASP A 292 -50.77 18.44 -30.78
C ASP A 292 -51.50 18.53 -29.42
N GLY A 293 -50.80 18.72 -28.30
CA GLY A 293 -51.36 19.03 -26.98
C GLY A 293 -52.12 20.36 -26.95
N GLY A 294 -51.69 21.33 -27.76
CA GLY A 294 -52.40 22.57 -28.03
C GLY A 294 -53.73 22.36 -28.78
N GLU A 295 -53.74 21.48 -29.78
CA GLU A 295 -54.92 21.05 -30.53
C GLU A 295 -55.91 20.29 -29.62
N VAL A 296 -55.43 19.32 -28.83
CA VAL A 296 -56.24 18.55 -27.87
C VAL A 296 -56.88 19.46 -26.83
N THR A 297 -56.11 20.39 -26.24
CA THR A 297 -56.61 21.40 -25.29
C THR A 297 -57.70 22.29 -25.89
N ALA A 298 -57.61 22.58 -27.19
CA ALA A 298 -58.61 23.35 -27.93
C ALA A 298 -59.79 22.51 -28.47
N GLY A 299 -59.81 21.19 -28.24
CA GLY A 299 -60.87 20.28 -28.69
C GLY A 299 -60.81 19.93 -30.18
N HIS A 300 -59.61 19.96 -30.76
CA HIS A 300 -59.31 19.56 -32.12
C HIS A 300 -58.70 18.14 -32.17
N TRP A 301 -58.31 17.68 -33.36
CA TRP A 301 -57.80 16.32 -33.58
C TRP A 301 -56.41 16.45 -34.18
N PRO A 302 -55.33 16.23 -33.39
CA PRO A 302 -53.97 16.57 -33.80
C PRO A 302 -53.52 15.86 -35.09
N THR A 303 -53.93 14.61 -35.29
CA THR A 303 -53.64 13.84 -36.52
C THR A 303 -54.38 14.28 -37.79
N ARG A 304 -54.92 15.51 -37.86
CA ARG A 304 -55.81 15.94 -38.96
C ARG A 304 -55.54 17.36 -39.45
N THR A 305 -54.65 17.42 -40.46
CA THR A 305 -54.30 18.65 -41.19
C THR A 305 -55.55 19.45 -41.49
N ARG A 306 -55.67 20.65 -40.89
CA ARG A 306 -56.90 21.45 -40.97
C ARG A 306 -57.25 21.73 -42.41
N CYS A 307 -58.20 20.95 -42.93
CA CYS A 307 -58.55 20.96 -44.34
C CYS A 307 -59.28 22.25 -44.72
N GLY A 308 -58.49 23.29 -44.97
CA GLY A 308 -58.87 24.58 -45.52
C GLY A 308 -60.03 25.26 -44.82
N TRP A 309 -59.72 26.17 -43.90
CA TRP A 309 -60.49 27.42 -43.79
C TRP A 309 -60.26 28.30 -45.04
N MET A 310 -60.56 27.73 -46.22
CA MET A 310 -60.93 28.51 -47.39
C MET A 310 -62.13 29.34 -46.98
N SER A 311 -61.86 30.61 -46.68
CA SER A 311 -62.88 31.63 -46.43
C SER A 311 -63.88 31.61 -47.59
N SER A 312 -64.99 30.89 -47.38
CA SER A 312 -66.12 30.86 -48.31
C SER A 312 -66.82 32.20 -48.24
N SER A 313 -66.22 33.20 -48.90
CA SER A 313 -66.83 34.46 -49.25
C SER A 313 -68.02 34.17 -50.17
N ARG A 314 -69.15 33.84 -49.54
CA ARG A 314 -70.46 33.79 -50.19
C ARG A 314 -70.74 35.16 -50.77
N SER A 315 -70.35 35.34 -52.03
CA SER A 315 -70.74 36.48 -52.84
C SER A 315 -72.22 36.35 -53.17
N THR A 316 -73.07 36.78 -52.24
CA THR A 316 -74.49 37.00 -52.52
C THR A 316 -74.61 38.19 -53.45
N THR A 317 -75.04 37.89 -54.67
CA THR A 317 -75.51 38.82 -55.71
C THR A 317 -76.62 39.75 -55.23
#